data_AF-A0A968Y5P3-F1
#
_entry.id   AF-A0A968Y5P3-F1
#
_cell.length_a   1.000
_cell.length_b   1.000
_cell.length_c   1.000
_cell.angle_alpha   90.00
_cell.angle_beta   90.00
_cell.angle_gamma   90.00
#
_symmetry.space_group_name_H-M   'P 1'
#
loop_
_entity.id
_entity.type
_entity.pdbx_description
1 polymer ?
#
loop_
_entity_poly.entity_id
_entity_poly.type
_entity_poly.pdbx_seq_one_letter_code
_entity_poly.pdbx_strand_id
1 'polypeptide(L)'
;MSERDCDPAQLIPQAGLRDSHFADLVRFAQIVYDPTGGLSGRSIAVNWQAFGLSEAVIIDLKMMGQRYQYSMPNVPPDVIWEQLAPASRKWFIENRTHLAKLEETFLARDED
;
A
#
# COMPACT_ATOMS: atom_id res chain seq x y z
N MET A 1 -5.86 -12.52 -30.24
CA MET A 1 -5.38 -11.16 -29.93
C MET A 1 -4.25 -11.35 -28.93
N SER A 2 -3.01 -11.01 -29.28
CA SER A 2 -1.85 -11.19 -28.40
C SER A 2 -2.05 -10.41 -27.12
N GLU A 3 -2.23 -11.14 -26.02
CA GLU A 3 -1.90 -10.68 -24.67
C GLU A 3 -0.45 -10.21 -24.75
N ARG A 4 -0.27 -8.88 -24.84
CA ARG A 4 1.05 -8.30 -24.65
C ARG A 4 1.41 -8.63 -23.21
N ASP A 5 2.42 -9.46 -23.10
CA ASP A 5 3.17 -9.71 -21.89
C ASP A 5 3.44 -8.36 -21.21
N CYS A 6 2.64 -8.07 -20.18
CA CYS A 6 2.69 -6.82 -19.43
C CYS A 6 3.82 -6.99 -18.41
N ASP A 7 5.05 -7.02 -18.92
CA ASP A 7 6.24 -7.20 -18.12
C ASP A 7 6.33 -6.07 -17.06
N PRO A 8 6.35 -6.43 -15.76
CA PRO A 8 6.33 -5.45 -14.68
C PRO A 8 7.55 -4.52 -14.73
N ALA A 9 8.70 -5.02 -15.20
CA ALA A 9 9.91 -4.22 -15.34
C ALA A 9 9.79 -3.12 -16.41
N GLN A 10 8.84 -3.23 -17.36
CA GLN A 10 8.50 -2.14 -18.28
C GLN A 10 7.37 -1.22 -17.79
N LEU A 11 6.40 -1.76 -17.05
CA LEU A 11 5.23 -0.99 -16.57
C LEU A 11 5.56 -0.07 -15.41
N ILE A 12 6.36 -0.54 -14.45
CA ILE A 12 6.71 0.20 -13.24
C ILE A 12 7.43 1.53 -13.58
N PRO A 13 8.46 1.55 -14.45
CA PRO A 13 9.10 2.80 -14.87
C PRO A 13 8.18 3.72 -15.67
N GLN A 14 7.34 3.18 -16.56
CA GLN A 14 6.37 3.97 -17.35
C GLN A 14 5.32 4.65 -16.46
N ALA A 15 4.96 4.01 -15.36
CA ALA A 15 4.06 4.56 -14.35
C ALA A 15 4.73 5.60 -13.43
N GLY A 16 6.04 5.86 -13.60
CA GLY A 16 6.81 6.77 -12.74
C GLY A 16 6.94 6.27 -11.30
N LEU A 17 6.88 4.94 -11.11
CA LEU A 17 7.05 4.30 -9.82
C LEU A 17 8.54 4.03 -9.56
N ARG A 18 8.93 4.08 -8.29
CA ARG A 18 10.29 3.88 -7.79
C ARG A 18 10.20 2.99 -6.56
N ASP A 19 11.28 2.31 -6.22
CA ASP A 19 11.35 1.40 -5.06
C ASP A 19 10.83 2.05 -3.77
N SER A 20 11.13 3.34 -3.56
CA SER A 20 10.62 4.08 -2.40
C SER A 20 9.09 4.11 -2.34
N HIS A 21 8.40 4.29 -3.48
CA HIS A 21 6.95 4.28 -3.51
C HIS A 21 6.37 2.91 -3.13
N PHE A 22 7.06 1.82 -3.47
CA PHE A 22 6.66 0.47 -3.07
C PHE A 22 6.88 0.23 -1.58
N ALA A 23 7.99 0.72 -1.03
CA ALA A 23 8.21 0.70 0.41
C ALA A 23 7.11 1.47 1.15
N ASP A 24 6.75 2.67 0.68
CA ASP A 24 5.68 3.48 1.25
C ASP A 24 4.31 2.78 1.12
N LEU A 25 4.05 2.09 0.01
CA LEU A 25 2.84 1.29 -0.18
C LEU A 25 2.76 0.14 0.84
N VAL A 26 3.86 -0.58 1.05
CA VAL A 26 3.90 -1.67 2.04
C VAL A 26 3.65 -1.13 3.44
N ARG A 27 4.28 -0.01 3.84
CA ARG A 27 4.03 0.62 5.15
C ARG A 27 2.58 1.07 5.28
N PHE A 28 2.04 1.73 4.26
CA PHE A 28 0.64 2.14 4.29
C PHE A 28 -0.33 0.95 4.35
N ALA A 29 -0.05 -0.14 3.64
CA ALA A 29 -0.82 -1.37 3.71
C ALA A 29 -0.79 -1.98 5.13
N GLN A 30 0.37 -1.97 5.80
CA GLN A 30 0.49 -2.41 7.20
C GLN A 30 -0.39 -1.55 8.13
N ILE A 31 -0.44 -0.23 7.94
CA ILE A 31 -1.33 0.67 8.70
C ILE A 31 -2.81 0.39 8.39
N VAL A 32 -3.15 0.11 7.13
CA VAL A 32 -4.53 -0.24 6.74
C VAL A 32 -4.98 -1.56 7.38
N TYR A 33 -4.06 -2.52 7.51
CA TYR A 33 -4.28 -3.78 8.20
C TYR A 33 -4.39 -3.60 9.72
N ASP A 34 -3.43 -2.92 10.33
CA ASP A 34 -3.35 -2.65 11.75
C ASP A 34 -2.99 -1.17 12.02
N PRO A 35 -4.00 -0.29 12.13
CA PRO A 35 -3.78 1.14 12.39
C PRO A 35 -3.27 1.43 13.81
N THR A 36 -3.12 0.41 14.65
CA THR A 36 -2.61 0.54 16.02
C THR A 36 -1.11 0.28 16.13
N GLY A 37 -0.45 -0.15 15.03
CA GLY A 37 0.98 -0.44 15.04
C GLY A 37 1.37 -1.64 15.91
N GLY A 38 0.47 -2.61 16.11
CA GLY A 38 0.71 -3.80 16.92
C GLY A 38 0.42 -3.62 18.42
N LEU A 39 -0.12 -2.48 18.84
CA LEU A 39 -0.45 -2.21 20.24
C LEU A 39 -1.65 -3.04 20.69
N SER A 40 -1.35 -4.16 21.34
CA SER A 40 -2.35 -5.07 21.91
C SER A 40 -3.29 -4.36 22.88
N GLY A 41 -4.61 -4.54 22.70
CA GLY A 41 -5.64 -3.98 23.56
C GLY A 41 -6.27 -2.66 23.09
N ARG A 42 -5.80 -2.09 21.98
CA ARG A 42 -6.48 -0.97 21.29
C ARG A 42 -7.10 -1.48 19.99
N SER A 43 -8.32 -1.05 19.70
CA SER A 43 -8.97 -1.24 18.39
C SER A 43 -9.38 0.12 17.88
N ILE A 44 -8.81 0.52 16.75
CA ILE A 44 -9.12 1.81 16.11
C ILE A 44 -9.85 1.49 14.80
N ALA A 45 -11.14 1.81 14.77
CA ALA A 45 -11.90 1.78 13.52
C ALA A 45 -11.54 3.03 12.70
N VAL A 46 -10.86 2.83 11.56
CA VAL A 46 -10.55 3.91 10.60
C VAL A 46 -11.49 3.80 9.41
N ASN A 47 -12.17 4.89 9.07
CA ASN A 47 -12.98 4.97 7.86
C ASN A 47 -12.09 5.28 6.64
N TRP A 48 -11.47 4.25 6.09
CA TRP A 48 -10.58 4.37 4.92
C TRP A 48 -11.26 4.94 3.66
N GLN A 49 -12.58 4.81 3.54
CA GLN A 49 -13.33 5.41 2.43
C GLN A 49 -13.33 6.93 2.50
N ALA A 50 -13.26 7.52 3.71
CA ALA A 50 -13.12 8.95 3.89
C ALA A 50 -11.75 9.48 3.40
N PHE A 51 -10.75 8.60 3.27
CA PHE A 51 -9.44 8.89 2.68
C PHE A 51 -9.39 8.57 1.18
N GLY A 52 -10.53 8.27 0.55
CA GLY A 52 -10.64 8.03 -0.89
C GLY A 52 -10.28 6.61 -1.34
N LEU A 53 -10.15 5.65 -0.42
CA LEU A 53 -9.94 4.25 -0.78
C LEU A 53 -11.29 3.59 -1.09
N SER A 54 -11.40 2.92 -2.24
CA SER A 54 -12.55 2.07 -2.53
C SER A 54 -12.48 0.77 -1.71
N GLU A 55 -13.62 0.10 -1.53
CA GLU A 55 -13.67 -1.15 -0.77
C GLU A 55 -12.73 -2.23 -1.33
N ALA A 56 -12.65 -2.34 -2.66
CA ALA A 56 -11.74 -3.26 -3.33
C ALA A 56 -10.27 -2.96 -2.99
N VAL A 57 -9.87 -1.67 -2.99
CA VAL A 57 -8.52 -1.26 -2.61
C VAL A 57 -8.26 -1.54 -1.14
N ILE A 58 -9.22 -1.27 -0.26
CA ILE A 58 -9.10 -1.54 1.18
C ILE A 58 -8.85 -3.04 1.43
N ILE A 59 -9.63 -3.91 0.80
CA ILE A 59 -9.47 -5.37 0.95
C ILE A 59 -8.08 -5.81 0.49
N ASP A 60 -7.64 -5.34 -0.68
CA ASP A 60 -6.33 -5.69 -1.24
C ASP A 60 -5.18 -5.21 -0.35
N LEU A 61 -5.24 -3.96 0.14
CA LEU A 61 -4.25 -3.40 1.06
C LEU A 61 -4.27 -4.09 2.43
N LYS A 62 -5.42 -4.51 2.96
CA LYS A 62 -5.47 -5.30 4.20
C LYS A 62 -4.78 -6.65 4.05
N MET A 63 -5.02 -7.35 2.94
CA MET A 63 -4.36 -8.64 2.66
C MET A 63 -2.85 -8.45 2.52
N MET A 64 -2.42 -7.41 1.80
CA MET A 64 -1.01 -7.06 1.64
C MET A 64 -0.36 -6.70 2.99
N GLY A 65 -1.00 -5.84 3.77
CA GLY A 65 -0.53 -5.42 5.09
C GLY A 65 -0.37 -6.59 6.04
N GLN A 66 -1.35 -7.51 6.06
CA GLN A 66 -1.25 -8.75 6.82
C GLN A 66 -0.07 -9.62 6.37
N ARG A 67 0.10 -9.80 5.05
CA ARG A 67 1.20 -10.60 4.48
C ARG A 67 2.56 -10.05 4.88
N TYR A 68 2.71 -8.74 4.88
CA TYR A 68 3.99 -8.06 5.17
C TYR A 68 4.08 -7.50 6.59
N GLN A 69 3.18 -7.84 7.51
CA GLN A 69 3.09 -7.20 8.84
C GLN A 69 4.39 -7.25 9.65
N TYR A 70 5.24 -8.26 9.43
CA TYR A 70 6.54 -8.44 10.09
C TYR A 70 7.74 -8.30 9.14
N SER A 71 7.49 -7.89 7.90
CA SER A 71 8.54 -7.76 6.88
C SER A 71 9.09 -6.34 6.84
N MET A 72 10.41 -6.21 6.69
CA MET A 72 11.00 -4.94 6.27
C MET A 72 10.50 -4.60 4.85
N PRO A 73 10.26 -3.33 4.51
CA PRO A 73 9.64 -2.90 3.25
C PRO A 73 10.54 -3.09 2.00
N ASN A 74 11.57 -3.93 2.08
CA ASN A 74 12.52 -4.22 1.00
C ASN A 74 12.06 -5.37 0.10
N VAL A 75 10.74 -5.47 -0.12
CA VAL A 75 10.18 -6.47 -1.04
C VAL A 75 10.38 -5.97 -2.47
N PRO A 76 10.80 -6.83 -3.42
CA PRO A 76 11.01 -6.40 -4.80
C PRO A 76 9.76 -5.76 -5.42
N PRO A 77 9.88 -4.65 -6.16
CA PRO A 77 8.77 -3.95 -6.79
C PRO A 77 7.87 -4.84 -7.65
N ASP A 78 8.46 -5.73 -8.45
CA ASP A 78 7.71 -6.64 -9.34
C ASP A 78 6.83 -7.60 -8.54
N VAL A 79 7.36 -8.13 -7.43
CA VAL A 79 6.64 -9.04 -6.53
C VAL A 79 5.44 -8.33 -5.89
N ILE A 80 5.59 -7.07 -5.48
CA ILE A 80 4.47 -6.28 -4.94
C ILE A 80 3.47 -5.96 -6.06
N TRP A 81 3.95 -5.54 -7.22
CA TRP A 81 3.13 -5.16 -8.36
C TRP A 81 2.21 -6.29 -8.81
N GLU A 82 2.76 -7.51 -8.92
CA GLU A 82 2.01 -8.71 -9.32
C GLU A 82 0.87 -9.05 -8.34
N GLN A 83 1.03 -8.74 -7.05
CA GLN A 83 0.02 -9.03 -6.03
C GLN A 83 -1.15 -8.05 -6.02
N LEU A 84 -0.96 -6.85 -6.55
CA LEU A 84 -2.00 -5.84 -6.58
C LEU A 84 -3.05 -6.16 -7.64
N ALA A 85 -4.32 -6.07 -7.24
CA ALA A 85 -5.42 -6.07 -8.19
C ALA A 85 -5.33 -4.85 -9.14
N PRO A 86 -5.90 -4.92 -10.36
CA PRO A 86 -5.84 -3.80 -11.31
C PRO A 86 -6.36 -2.46 -10.73
N ALA A 87 -7.41 -2.51 -9.91
CA ALA A 87 -7.95 -1.34 -9.22
C ALA A 87 -6.94 -0.72 -8.24
N SER A 88 -6.24 -1.55 -7.47
CA SER A 88 -5.21 -1.13 -6.51
C SER A 88 -3.96 -0.60 -7.21
N ARG A 89 -3.56 -1.19 -8.35
CA ARG A 89 -2.46 -0.66 -9.18
C ARG A 89 -2.78 0.75 -9.68
N LYS A 90 -3.98 0.96 -10.20
CA LYS A 90 -4.44 2.28 -10.66
C LYS A 90 -4.42 3.29 -9.49
N TRP A 91 -5.04 2.92 -8.37
CA TRP A 91 -5.06 3.76 -7.17
C TRP A 91 -3.65 4.08 -6.67
N PHE A 92 -2.74 3.10 -6.65
CA PHE A 92 -1.36 3.28 -6.20
C PHE A 92 -0.62 4.29 -7.09
N ILE A 93 -0.74 4.18 -8.41
CA ILE A 93 -0.13 5.15 -9.34
C ILE A 93 -0.63 6.56 -9.05
N GLU A 94 -1.94 6.73 -8.86
CA GLU A 94 -2.58 8.03 -8.61
C GLU A 94 -2.17 8.64 -7.26
N ASN A 95 -1.85 7.80 -6.25
CA ASN A 95 -1.59 8.23 -4.88
C ASN A 95 -0.14 8.09 -4.41
N ARG A 96 0.78 7.65 -5.29
CA ARG A 96 2.19 7.34 -4.96
C ARG A 96 2.94 8.45 -4.21
N THR A 97 2.60 9.72 -4.45
CA THR A 97 3.23 10.88 -3.80
C THR A 97 2.56 11.30 -2.50
N HIS A 98 1.40 10.72 -2.17
CA HIS A 98 0.63 11.02 -0.96
C HIS A 98 0.77 9.96 0.13
N LEU A 99 1.28 8.76 -0.20
CA LEU A 99 1.46 7.67 0.76
C LEU A 99 2.32 8.09 1.96
N ALA A 100 3.44 8.78 1.73
CA ALA A 100 4.30 9.29 2.81
C ALA A 100 3.54 10.25 3.75
N LYS A 101 2.69 11.14 3.22
CA LYS A 101 1.88 12.07 4.02
C LYS A 101 0.81 11.36 4.84
N LEU A 102 0.23 10.30 4.28
CA LEU A 102 -0.71 9.46 5.01
C LEU A 102 0.01 8.74 6.15
N GLU A 103 1.20 8.19 5.91
CA GLU A 103 2.04 7.59 6.95
C GLU A 103 2.32 8.56 8.10
N GLU A 104 2.72 9.80 7.80
CA GLU A 104 2.94 10.86 8.81
C GLU A 104 1.71 11.09 9.70
N THR A 105 0.49 10.99 9.15
CA THR A 105 -0.77 11.17 9.90
C THR A 105 -0.96 10.10 10.98
N PHE A 106 -0.44 8.89 10.77
CA PHE A 106 -0.55 7.79 11.72
C PHE A 106 0.67 7.68 12.63
N LEU A 107 1.87 8.04 12.16
CA LEU A 107 3.10 8.09 12.99
C LEU A 107 3.06 9.24 14.00
N ALA A 108 2.54 10.41 13.64
CA ALA A 108 2.42 11.55 14.55
C ALA A 108 1.48 11.31 15.74
N ARG A 109 0.77 10.17 15.76
CA ARG A 109 -0.13 9.77 16.84
C ARG A 109 0.60 9.05 17.99
N ASP A 110 1.89 8.75 17.85
CA ASP A 110 2.72 8.09 18.89
C ASP A 110 3.47 9.11 19.80
N GLU A 111 3.39 10.42 19.51
CA GLU A 111 4.17 11.49 20.19
C GLU A 111 3.42 12.35 21.23
N ASP A 112 2.28 11.92 21.78
CA ASP A 112 1.64 12.60 22.95
C ASP A 112 1.12 11.64 24.02
#